data_AF-A0A8G1ZRI6-F1
#
_entry.id   AF-A0A8G1ZRI6-F1
#
_cell.length_a   1.000
_cell.length_b   1.000
_cell.length_c   1.000
_cell.angle_alpha   90.00
_cell.angle_beta   90.00
_cell.angle_gamma   90.00
#
_symmetry.space_group_name_H-M   'P 1'
#
loop_
_entity.id
_entity.type
_entity.pdbx_description
1 polymer ?
#
loop_
_entity_poly.entity_id
_entity_poly.type
_entity_poly.pdbx_seq_one_letter_code
_entity_poly.pdbx_strand_id
1 'polypeptide(L)'
;MSGPFRRRSAPAGPGAASGTGPGGASPAAGAHQGSWWTRLRDRLRGQLHTGLRWKLSAAITLVGALVALALSLVVHNAARLSMLDNARDLQDERVQFAQRIYAGTGRLQFGAKIDDPEIPDELRERAEAGRRATFIQEFHEGVPDIWGAVPLGDGRILSVHTRFTDRSSTIMRDLDRALLVGSGAVILGGCALGVLIGGQLSHRLRKAAAAANQVAEGRTDVRVRSAIGGVVRDETDDLARAVDAMADALKQRLEAERRVTADIAHELRTPVTGLLTAAELLPPGRPTELVRDRAQAMRTLVEDVLEVSRLDTAAERAELQDIALGEFVTRRVRTLGPEVEVRVLYDADVATDPRRLERVLGNLLANAAKHGRPPVQVTVEGRVIRVRDHGPGFPEALLADGPSRFRTGSADRAGRGHGLGLTIAAGQARVLGARLTFRNVRTPGAEPGAPPEGAVAVLWLPDHAPTSTGSFPVVRLPDDGQGAGGRRGPWWRDTPNGGAG
;
A
#
# COMPACT_ATOMS: atom_id res chain seq x y z
N MET A 1 38.66 -11.74 -80.49
CA MET A 1 39.50 -10.55 -80.28
C MET A 1 40.01 -10.59 -78.85
N SER A 2 41.34 -10.58 -78.74
CA SER A 2 42.26 -10.74 -77.59
C SER A 2 41.73 -10.27 -76.24
N GLY A 3 41.94 -10.89 -75.07
CA GLY A 3 42.85 -11.93 -74.58
C GLY A 3 43.00 -11.70 -73.05
N PRO A 4 43.10 -12.74 -72.20
CA PRO A 4 43.05 -12.66 -70.72
C PRO A 4 44.45 -12.51 -70.10
N PHE A 5 44.61 -12.21 -68.79
CA PHE A 5 45.57 -12.91 -67.90
C PHE A 5 45.66 -12.45 -66.43
N ARG A 6 46.12 -13.41 -65.63
CA ARG A 6 46.41 -13.48 -64.18
C ARG A 6 47.49 -12.52 -63.65
N ARG A 7 47.35 -12.23 -62.34
CA ARG A 7 48.33 -12.15 -61.23
C ARG A 7 49.79 -11.76 -61.56
N ARG A 8 50.32 -10.79 -60.82
CA ARG A 8 51.57 -10.96 -60.03
C ARG A 8 51.74 -9.89 -58.94
N SER A 9 52.41 -10.35 -57.90
CA SER A 9 52.74 -9.82 -56.58
C SER A 9 53.82 -8.73 -56.54
N ALA A 10 53.62 -7.73 -55.65
CA ALA A 10 54.54 -7.01 -54.71
C ALA A 10 55.95 -6.55 -55.19
N PRO A 11 56.78 -5.77 -54.43
CA PRO A 11 56.61 -5.18 -53.09
C PRO A 11 57.16 -3.73 -52.89
N ALA A 12 56.97 -3.23 -51.66
CA ALA A 12 57.88 -2.42 -50.82
C ALA A 12 58.38 -1.01 -51.24
N GLY A 13 58.11 -0.04 -50.36
CA GLY A 13 58.81 1.24 -50.21
C GLY A 13 58.40 1.96 -48.91
N PRO A 14 59.30 2.38 -48.00
CA PRO A 14 58.97 2.62 -46.58
C PRO A 14 59.06 4.09 -46.11
N GLY A 15 58.52 4.33 -44.90
CA GLY A 15 58.89 5.44 -44.00
C GLY A 15 58.10 6.73 -44.22
N ALA A 16 57.84 7.59 -43.23
CA ALA A 16 58.06 7.60 -41.78
C ALA A 16 57.27 8.82 -41.24
N ALA A 17 57.19 8.92 -39.90
CA ALA A 17 56.99 10.15 -39.11
C ALA A 17 55.56 10.61 -38.72
N SER A 18 55.24 10.26 -37.47
CA SER A 18 54.83 11.16 -36.36
C SER A 18 53.58 12.06 -36.48
N GLY A 19 52.64 11.84 -35.56
CA GLY A 19 52.40 12.81 -34.49
C GLY A 19 51.10 13.63 -34.54
N THR A 20 50.26 13.39 -33.53
CA THR A 20 49.27 14.30 -32.91
C THR A 20 47.96 14.60 -33.65
N GLY A 21 46.83 14.17 -33.06
CA GLY A 21 45.44 14.36 -33.52
C GLY A 21 44.86 15.73 -33.17
N PRO A 22 43.55 15.90 -32.87
CA PRO A 22 42.40 14.99 -32.95
C PRO A 22 41.26 15.56 -33.83
N GLY A 23 40.34 14.72 -34.33
CA GLY A 23 39.12 15.26 -34.95
C GLY A 23 38.24 14.25 -35.67
N GLY A 24 36.93 14.33 -35.41
CA GLY A 24 35.92 13.93 -36.39
C GLY A 24 35.28 12.56 -36.17
N ALA A 25 34.45 12.43 -35.14
CA ALA A 25 33.38 11.44 -35.15
C ALA A 25 32.22 11.98 -36.02
N SER A 26 31.88 11.25 -37.07
CA SER A 26 30.57 11.27 -37.74
C SER A 26 30.06 9.84 -37.91
N PRO A 27 28.74 9.64 -38.01
CA PRO A 27 28.06 8.60 -37.26
C PRO A 27 27.47 7.49 -38.13
N ALA A 28 26.80 6.56 -37.44
CA ALA A 28 25.73 5.68 -37.93
C ALA A 28 26.13 4.34 -38.56
N ALA A 29 26.07 3.28 -37.74
CA ALA A 29 25.30 2.06 -38.04
C ALA A 29 25.34 1.12 -36.81
N GLY A 30 24.26 1.08 -36.01
CA GLY A 30 24.16 0.08 -34.95
C GLY A 30 23.26 0.45 -33.78
N ALA A 31 22.00 0.78 -34.00
CA ALA A 31 21.06 1.01 -32.90
C ALA A 31 19.61 0.69 -33.27
N HIS A 32 19.28 -0.57 -33.58
CA HIS A 32 17.87 -0.96 -33.67
C HIS A 32 17.50 -2.35 -33.14
N GLN A 33 18.43 -3.08 -32.52
CA GLN A 33 18.20 -4.45 -32.06
C GLN A 33 18.24 -4.60 -30.53
N GLY A 34 17.59 -3.68 -29.79
CA GLY A 34 17.55 -3.76 -28.31
C GLY A 34 16.40 -3.00 -27.64
N SER A 35 15.64 -2.17 -28.38
CA SER A 35 14.64 -1.28 -27.79
C SER A 35 13.23 -1.86 -27.69
N TRP A 36 12.94 -3.00 -28.34
CA TRP A 36 11.61 -3.61 -28.30
C TRP A 36 11.44 -4.53 -27.08
N TRP A 37 12.46 -5.34 -26.76
CA TRP A 37 12.47 -6.19 -25.56
C TRP A 37 12.47 -5.39 -24.26
N THR A 38 13.18 -4.26 -24.22
CA THR A 38 13.18 -3.32 -23.08
C THR A 38 11.82 -2.65 -22.91
N ARG A 39 11.21 -2.14 -23.98
CA ARG A 39 9.87 -1.54 -23.95
C ARG A 39 8.76 -2.56 -23.62
N LEU A 40 8.90 -3.82 -24.03
CA LEU A 40 7.96 -4.89 -23.67
C LEU A 40 8.09 -5.26 -22.18
N ARG A 41 9.32 -5.36 -21.67
CA ARG A 41 9.61 -5.63 -20.25
C ARG A 41 9.15 -4.50 -19.34
N ASP A 42 9.27 -3.24 -19.76
CA ASP A 42 8.83 -2.10 -18.98
C ASP A 42 7.29 -1.89 -19.04
N ARG A 43 6.64 -2.23 -20.17
CA ARG A 43 5.16 -2.30 -20.24
C ARG A 43 4.59 -3.41 -19.34
N LEU A 44 5.26 -4.56 -19.26
CA LEU A 44 4.86 -5.66 -18.37
C LEU A 44 5.10 -5.32 -16.89
N ARG A 45 6.15 -4.56 -16.56
CA ARG A 45 6.39 -4.05 -15.18
C ARG A 45 5.39 -2.97 -14.76
N GLY A 46 4.98 -2.09 -15.68
CA GLY A 46 4.03 -1.00 -15.40
C GLY A 46 2.58 -1.47 -15.15
N GLN A 47 2.19 -2.65 -15.64
CA GLN A 47 0.83 -3.19 -15.45
C GLN A 47 0.69 -4.15 -14.24
N LEU A 48 1.76 -4.41 -13.48
CA LEU A 48 1.76 -5.36 -12.35
C LEU A 48 1.63 -4.70 -10.96
N HIS A 49 1.09 -3.47 -10.89
CA HIS A 49 0.43 -2.96 -9.68
C HIS A 49 -0.96 -3.57 -9.47
N THR A 50 -1.21 -4.73 -10.06
CA THR A 50 -2.41 -5.50 -9.80
C THR A 50 -2.21 -6.28 -8.50
N GLY A 51 -3.12 -6.06 -7.54
CA GLY A 51 -3.05 -6.70 -6.22
C GLY A 51 -2.92 -8.22 -6.31
N LEU A 52 -2.46 -8.86 -5.22
CA LEU A 52 -2.14 -10.30 -5.13
C LEU A 52 -3.18 -11.21 -5.83
N ARG A 53 -4.47 -10.84 -5.78
CA ARG A 53 -5.58 -11.48 -6.52
C ARG A 53 -5.38 -11.68 -8.02
N TRP A 54 -4.88 -10.65 -8.71
CA TRP A 54 -4.70 -10.69 -10.16
C TRP A 54 -3.44 -11.46 -10.54
N LYS A 55 -2.40 -11.43 -9.69
CA LYS A 55 -1.18 -12.22 -9.89
C LYS A 55 -1.45 -13.71 -9.76
N LEU A 56 -2.17 -14.11 -8.71
CA LEU A 56 -2.61 -15.50 -8.52
C LEU A 56 -3.54 -15.96 -9.65
N SER A 57 -4.53 -15.15 -10.02
CA SER A 57 -5.41 -15.47 -11.16
C SER A 57 -4.63 -15.62 -12.46
N ALA A 58 -3.70 -14.71 -12.77
CA ALA A 58 -2.91 -14.80 -13.99
C ALA A 58 -2.04 -16.06 -14.01
N ALA A 59 -1.40 -16.41 -12.89
CA ALA A 59 -0.57 -17.61 -12.78
C ALA A 59 -1.39 -18.89 -12.95
N ILE A 60 -2.52 -19.03 -12.25
CA ILE A 60 -3.40 -20.19 -12.35
C ILE A 60 -3.98 -20.33 -13.75
N THR A 61 -4.42 -19.22 -14.35
CA THR A 61 -4.99 -19.21 -15.71
C THR A 61 -3.93 -19.58 -16.75
N LEU A 62 -2.70 -19.08 -16.60
CA LEU A 62 -1.60 -19.42 -17.50
C LEU A 62 -1.26 -20.91 -17.45
N VAL A 63 -1.11 -21.47 -16.24
CA VAL A 63 -0.84 -22.91 -16.07
C VAL A 63 -2.00 -23.74 -16.60
N GLY A 64 -3.25 -23.38 -16.28
CA GLY A 64 -4.44 -24.06 -16.79
C GLY A 64 -4.54 -24.03 -18.31
N ALA A 65 -4.24 -22.88 -18.93
CA ALA A 65 -4.21 -22.74 -20.39
C ALA A 65 -3.13 -23.61 -21.04
N LEU A 66 -1.91 -23.64 -20.46
CA LEU A 66 -0.83 -24.48 -20.96
C LEU A 66 -1.16 -25.97 -20.88
N VAL A 67 -1.74 -26.41 -19.76
CA VAL A 67 -2.18 -27.81 -19.59
C VAL A 67 -3.30 -28.16 -20.57
N ALA A 68 -4.29 -27.28 -20.72
CA ALA A 68 -5.40 -27.50 -21.66
C ALA A 68 -4.91 -27.58 -23.11
N LEU A 69 -4.00 -26.69 -23.51
CA LEU A 69 -3.38 -26.72 -24.85
C LEU A 69 -2.58 -28.00 -25.08
N ALA A 70 -1.76 -28.41 -24.12
CA ALA A 70 -0.97 -29.64 -24.23
C ALA A 70 -1.87 -30.88 -24.34
N LEU A 71 -2.90 -30.98 -23.49
CA LEU A 71 -3.86 -32.09 -23.53
C LEU A 71 -4.64 -32.10 -24.86
N SER A 72 -5.10 -30.94 -25.33
CA SER A 72 -5.80 -30.81 -26.60
C SER A 72 -4.93 -31.27 -27.78
N LEU A 73 -3.65 -30.89 -27.80
CA LEU A 73 -2.72 -31.31 -28.84
C LEU A 73 -2.50 -32.84 -28.82
N VAL A 74 -2.32 -33.41 -27.63
CA VAL A 74 -2.11 -34.86 -27.46
C VAL A 74 -3.35 -35.64 -27.90
N VAL A 75 -4.55 -35.24 -27.44
CA VAL A 75 -5.81 -35.92 -27.79
C VAL A 75 -6.10 -35.80 -29.28
N HIS A 76 -5.96 -34.62 -29.88
CA HIS A 76 -6.16 -34.43 -31.31
C HIS A 76 -5.19 -35.27 -32.13
N ASN A 77 -3.89 -35.29 -31.77
CA ASN A 77 -2.90 -36.09 -32.48
C ASN A 77 -3.14 -37.60 -32.33
N ALA A 78 -3.48 -38.07 -31.13
CA ALA A 78 -3.81 -39.47 -30.88
C ALA A 78 -5.07 -39.90 -31.65
N ALA A 79 -6.10 -39.06 -31.68
CA ALA A 79 -7.33 -39.31 -32.43
C ALA A 79 -7.08 -39.36 -33.94
N ARG A 80 -6.24 -38.45 -34.47
CA ARG A 80 -5.83 -38.46 -35.89
C ARG A 80 -5.08 -39.74 -36.25
N LEU A 81 -4.10 -40.14 -35.43
CA LEU A 81 -3.33 -41.37 -35.65
C LEU A 81 -4.23 -42.61 -35.60
N SER A 82 -5.07 -42.73 -34.56
CA SER A 82 -6.01 -43.84 -34.43
C SER A 82 -6.99 -43.92 -35.59
N MET A 83 -7.47 -42.78 -36.10
CA MET A 83 -8.34 -42.74 -37.28
C MET A 83 -7.64 -43.26 -38.53
N LEU A 84 -6.39 -42.88 -38.77
CA LEU A 84 -5.62 -43.34 -39.94
C LEU A 84 -5.33 -44.84 -39.86
N ASP A 85 -4.95 -45.36 -38.70
CA ASP A 85 -4.67 -46.79 -38.51
C ASP A 85 -5.94 -47.63 -38.67
N ASN A 86 -7.04 -47.26 -38.02
CA ASN A 86 -8.33 -47.95 -38.19
C ASN A 86 -8.80 -47.95 -39.65
N ALA A 87 -8.53 -46.87 -40.39
CA ALA A 87 -8.93 -46.76 -41.78
C ALA A 87 -8.07 -47.62 -42.71
N ARG A 88 -6.78 -47.80 -42.41
CA ARG A 88 -5.91 -48.76 -43.11
C ARG A 88 -6.37 -50.20 -42.89
N ASP A 89 -6.64 -50.57 -41.64
CA ASP A 89 -7.06 -51.93 -41.28
C ASP A 89 -8.38 -52.30 -41.98
N LEU A 90 -9.37 -51.41 -41.93
CA LEU A 90 -10.64 -51.61 -42.63
C LEU A 90 -10.47 -51.72 -44.15
N GLN A 91 -9.54 -50.98 -44.75
CA GLN A 91 -9.30 -51.04 -46.19
C GLN A 91 -8.56 -52.33 -46.60
N ASP A 92 -7.60 -52.79 -45.79
CA ASP A 92 -6.91 -54.07 -46.00
C ASP A 92 -7.89 -55.24 -45.91
N GLU A 93 -8.79 -55.25 -44.92
CA GLU A 93 -9.84 -56.26 -44.82
C GLU A 93 -10.78 -56.25 -46.04
N ARG A 94 -11.16 -55.05 -46.52
CA ARG A 94 -12.04 -54.89 -47.69
C ARG A 94 -11.40 -55.42 -48.96
N VAL A 95 -10.14 -55.07 -49.25
CA VAL A 95 -9.47 -55.54 -50.48
C VAL A 95 -9.26 -57.05 -50.45
N GLN A 96 -8.94 -57.63 -49.29
CA GLN A 96 -8.82 -59.09 -49.13
C GLN A 96 -10.16 -59.80 -49.30
N PHE A 97 -11.25 -59.24 -48.78
CA PHE A 97 -12.57 -59.81 -48.96
C PHE A 97 -13.03 -59.72 -50.42
N ALA A 98 -12.76 -58.60 -51.09
CA ALA A 98 -12.99 -58.45 -52.53
C ALA A 98 -12.20 -59.49 -53.35
N GLN A 99 -10.94 -59.74 -53.01
CA GLN A 99 -10.10 -60.75 -53.65
C GLN A 99 -10.68 -62.16 -53.47
N ARG A 100 -11.09 -62.53 -52.25
CA ARG A 100 -11.69 -63.85 -51.98
C ARG A 100 -12.99 -64.07 -52.76
N ILE A 101 -13.86 -63.06 -52.84
CA ILE A 101 -15.09 -63.14 -53.63
C ILE A 101 -14.78 -63.28 -55.11
N TYR A 102 -13.85 -62.48 -55.63
CA TYR A 102 -13.46 -62.53 -57.03
C TYR A 102 -12.86 -63.90 -57.39
N ALA A 103 -11.98 -64.45 -56.55
CA ALA A 103 -11.41 -65.77 -56.75
C ALA A 103 -12.46 -66.90 -56.73
N GLY A 104 -13.49 -66.79 -55.89
CA GLY A 104 -14.54 -67.81 -55.78
C GLY A 104 -15.68 -67.68 -56.80
N THR A 105 -16.01 -66.47 -57.26
CA THR A 105 -17.22 -66.18 -58.04
C THR A 105 -16.98 -65.45 -59.36
N GLY A 106 -15.78 -64.91 -59.58
CA GLY A 106 -15.44 -64.06 -60.73
C GLY A 106 -16.08 -62.66 -60.71
N ARG A 107 -16.81 -62.29 -59.64
CA ARG A 107 -17.51 -61.00 -59.54
C ARG A 107 -16.70 -59.98 -58.74
N LEU A 108 -16.70 -58.74 -59.23
CA LEU A 108 -16.13 -57.59 -58.53
C LEU A 108 -17.13 -57.04 -57.51
N GLN A 109 -16.66 -56.70 -56.32
CA GLN A 109 -17.46 -56.18 -55.20
C GLN A 109 -16.77 -54.98 -54.56
N PHE A 110 -17.51 -54.18 -53.78
CA PHE A 110 -16.98 -52.98 -53.10
C PHE A 110 -16.40 -51.93 -54.05
N GLY A 111 -16.86 -51.90 -55.31
CA GLY A 111 -16.29 -51.03 -56.34
C GLY A 111 -14.88 -51.44 -56.77
N ALA A 112 -14.48 -52.69 -56.51
CA ALA A 112 -13.17 -53.19 -56.92
C ALA A 112 -13.00 -53.12 -58.44
N LYS A 113 -11.81 -52.72 -58.88
CA LYS A 113 -11.42 -52.67 -60.29
C LYS A 113 -10.17 -53.52 -60.52
N ILE A 114 -10.08 -54.09 -61.71
CA ILE A 114 -8.90 -54.85 -62.17
C ILE A 114 -8.03 -53.90 -63.00
N ASP A 115 -6.73 -53.87 -62.72
CA ASP A 115 -5.72 -53.06 -63.39
C ASP A 115 -6.15 -51.58 -63.51
N ASP A 116 -6.64 -51.03 -62.40
CA ASP A 116 -7.17 -49.67 -62.36
C ASP A 116 -6.07 -48.64 -62.70
N PRO A 117 -6.25 -47.81 -63.75
CA PRO A 117 -5.26 -46.81 -64.13
C PRO A 117 -5.11 -45.70 -63.08
N GLU A 118 -6.08 -45.55 -62.16
CA GLU A 118 -6.08 -44.49 -61.13
C GLU A 118 -5.32 -44.89 -59.85
N ILE A 119 -4.79 -46.12 -59.77
CA ILE A 119 -4.00 -46.57 -58.61
C ILE A 119 -2.72 -45.74 -58.49
N PRO A 120 -2.40 -45.18 -57.30
CA PRO A 120 -1.15 -44.49 -57.05
C PRO A 120 0.09 -45.35 -57.36
N ASP A 121 1.11 -44.74 -57.97
CA ASP A 121 2.31 -45.45 -58.46
C ASP A 121 2.98 -46.28 -57.37
N GLU A 122 3.14 -45.72 -56.16
CA GLU A 122 3.72 -46.44 -55.02
C GLU A 122 2.91 -47.67 -54.58
N LEU A 123 1.61 -47.67 -54.80
CA LEU A 123 0.74 -48.80 -54.47
C LEU A 123 0.79 -49.85 -55.58
N ARG A 124 0.84 -49.40 -56.83
CA ARG A 124 1.02 -50.26 -58.01
C ARG A 124 2.32 -51.04 -57.93
N GLU A 125 3.45 -50.38 -57.68
CA GLU A 125 4.77 -51.04 -57.55
C GLU A 125 4.77 -52.12 -56.46
N ARG A 126 4.12 -51.87 -55.32
CA ARG A 126 4.03 -52.86 -54.23
C ARG A 126 3.18 -54.06 -54.64
N ALA A 127 2.06 -53.83 -55.31
CA ALA A 127 1.18 -54.89 -55.81
C ALA A 127 1.82 -55.72 -56.92
N GLU A 128 2.52 -55.09 -57.88
CA GLU A 128 3.30 -55.77 -58.93
C GLU A 128 4.43 -56.62 -58.36
N ALA A 129 5.05 -56.17 -57.26
CA ALA A 129 6.02 -56.94 -56.49
C ALA A 129 5.40 -58.11 -55.68
N GLY A 130 4.13 -58.43 -55.91
CA GLY A 130 3.43 -59.54 -55.25
C GLY A 130 2.98 -59.23 -53.82
N ARG A 131 3.02 -57.97 -53.37
CA ARG A 131 2.68 -57.58 -51.99
C ARG A 131 1.36 -56.84 -51.93
N ARG A 132 0.47 -57.27 -51.04
CA ARG A 132 -0.69 -56.45 -50.66
C ARG A 132 -0.25 -55.18 -49.95
N ALA A 133 -0.91 -54.07 -50.23
CA ALA A 133 -0.62 -52.80 -49.57
C ALA A 133 -1.85 -51.89 -49.55
N THR A 134 -1.80 -50.91 -48.65
CA THR A 134 -2.75 -49.80 -48.59
C THR A 134 -2.01 -48.48 -48.75
N PHE A 135 -2.63 -47.51 -49.41
CA PHE A 135 -2.06 -46.18 -49.60
C PHE A 135 -3.10 -45.12 -49.24
N ILE A 136 -2.68 -44.08 -48.51
CA ILE A 136 -3.54 -42.96 -48.14
C ILE A 136 -3.11 -41.76 -48.99
N GLN A 137 -4.06 -41.19 -49.71
CA GLN A 137 -3.88 -39.99 -50.51
C GLN A 137 -4.62 -38.84 -49.84
N GLU A 138 -3.88 -37.82 -49.39
CA GLU A 138 -4.48 -36.59 -48.85
C GLU A 138 -4.73 -35.59 -50.00
N PHE A 139 -5.99 -35.29 -50.32
CA PHE A 139 -6.35 -34.20 -51.24
C PHE A 139 -6.43 -32.86 -50.50
N HIS A 140 -6.35 -31.75 -51.26
CA HIS A 140 -6.38 -30.36 -50.75
C HIS A 140 -7.62 -29.98 -49.93
N GLU A 141 -8.69 -30.79 -49.93
CA GLU A 141 -9.92 -30.58 -49.14
C GLU A 141 -9.96 -31.36 -47.80
N GLY A 142 -8.86 -32.02 -47.42
CA GLY A 142 -8.68 -32.57 -46.07
C GLY A 142 -9.43 -33.88 -45.76
N VAL A 143 -10.07 -34.50 -46.75
CA VAL A 143 -10.62 -35.85 -46.64
C VAL A 143 -9.60 -36.86 -47.20
N PRO A 144 -9.10 -37.81 -46.38
CA PRO A 144 -8.14 -38.80 -46.87
C PRO A 144 -8.85 -39.84 -47.74
N ASP A 145 -8.35 -40.06 -48.95
CA ASP A 145 -8.77 -41.15 -49.81
C ASP A 145 -7.87 -42.36 -49.54
N ILE A 146 -8.46 -43.53 -49.37
CA ILE A 146 -7.70 -44.74 -49.02
C ILE A 146 -7.87 -45.77 -50.12
N TRP A 147 -6.72 -46.22 -50.62
CA TRP A 147 -6.56 -47.25 -51.63
C TRP A 147 -6.08 -48.54 -50.97
N GLY A 148 -6.60 -49.67 -51.43
CA GLY A 148 -6.06 -50.99 -51.15
C GLY A 148 -5.83 -51.73 -52.45
N ALA A 149 -4.68 -52.39 -52.59
CA ALA A 149 -4.36 -53.19 -53.78
C ALA A 149 -3.78 -54.54 -53.39
N VAL A 150 -4.15 -55.56 -54.18
CA VAL A 150 -3.68 -56.93 -54.00
C VAL A 150 -3.44 -57.60 -55.37
N PRO A 151 -2.33 -58.34 -55.54
CA PRO A 151 -2.09 -59.11 -56.75
C PRO A 151 -3.04 -60.30 -56.85
N LEU A 152 -3.44 -60.63 -58.07
CA LEU A 152 -4.17 -61.85 -58.42
C LEU A 152 -3.17 -62.89 -58.96
N GLY A 153 -3.56 -64.18 -58.90
CA GLY A 153 -2.69 -65.28 -59.33
C GLY A 153 -2.37 -65.29 -60.84
N ASP A 154 -3.06 -64.48 -61.63
CA ASP A 154 -2.89 -64.30 -63.08
C ASP A 154 -2.03 -63.07 -63.43
N GLY A 155 -1.43 -62.41 -62.44
CA GLY A 155 -0.58 -61.24 -62.62
C GLY A 155 -1.32 -59.91 -62.72
N ARG A 156 -2.66 -59.90 -62.68
CA ARG A 156 -3.46 -58.68 -62.64
C ARG A 156 -3.59 -58.14 -61.23
N ILE A 157 -3.88 -56.85 -61.08
CA ILE A 157 -4.00 -56.20 -59.78
C ILE A 157 -5.47 -55.90 -59.51
N LEU A 158 -5.98 -56.37 -58.37
CA LEU A 158 -7.27 -55.95 -57.86
C LEU A 158 -7.07 -54.77 -56.92
N SER A 159 -7.78 -53.68 -57.16
CA SER A 159 -7.77 -52.50 -56.28
C SER A 159 -9.16 -52.14 -55.81
N VAL A 160 -9.23 -51.58 -54.60
CA VAL A 160 -10.44 -51.01 -54.01
C VAL A 160 -10.11 -49.59 -53.56
N HIS A 161 -10.94 -48.64 -53.99
CA HIS A 161 -10.86 -47.23 -53.59
C HIS A 161 -12.07 -46.88 -52.74
N THR A 162 -11.83 -46.39 -51.53
CA THR A 162 -12.89 -45.84 -50.69
C THR A 162 -12.59 -44.38 -50.42
N ARG A 163 -13.52 -43.49 -50.80
CA ARG A 163 -13.52 -42.11 -50.34
C ARG A 163 -14.07 -42.04 -48.92
N PHE A 164 -13.29 -41.50 -47.99
CA PHE A 164 -13.67 -41.44 -46.58
C PHE A 164 -14.69 -40.31 -46.35
N THR A 165 -15.91 -40.47 -46.85
CA THR A 165 -16.95 -39.42 -46.82
C THR A 165 -17.29 -38.91 -45.40
N ASP A 166 -17.62 -37.61 -45.34
CA ASP A 166 -18.16 -36.74 -44.27
C ASP A 166 -18.21 -37.21 -42.79
N ARG A 167 -18.60 -38.45 -42.50
CA ARG A 167 -18.85 -38.96 -41.14
C ARG A 167 -17.64 -38.89 -40.22
N SER A 168 -16.43 -39.05 -40.75
CA SER A 168 -15.21 -38.94 -39.94
C SER A 168 -14.70 -37.51 -39.83
N SER A 169 -15.00 -36.66 -40.82
CA SER A 169 -14.79 -35.22 -40.70
C SER A 169 -15.70 -34.61 -39.62
N THR A 170 -16.94 -35.12 -39.46
CA THR A 170 -17.85 -34.69 -38.40
C THR A 170 -17.37 -35.15 -37.01
N ILE A 171 -16.84 -36.37 -36.88
CA ILE A 171 -16.31 -36.87 -35.59
C ILE A 171 -15.11 -36.02 -35.12
N MET A 172 -14.19 -35.67 -36.03
CA MET A 172 -13.04 -34.82 -35.67
C MET A 172 -13.47 -33.39 -35.33
N ARG A 173 -14.43 -32.82 -36.06
CA ARG A 173 -15.00 -31.50 -35.72
C ARG A 173 -15.70 -31.50 -34.35
N ASP A 174 -16.42 -32.56 -34.01
CA ASP A 174 -17.07 -32.69 -32.70
C ASP A 174 -16.05 -32.83 -31.57
N LEU A 175 -14.96 -33.59 -31.81
CA LEU A 175 -13.83 -33.69 -30.89
C LEU A 175 -13.14 -32.33 -30.68
N ASP A 176 -12.84 -31.61 -31.76
CA ASP A 176 -12.22 -30.28 -31.67
C ASP A 176 -13.12 -29.28 -30.95
N ARG A 177 -14.43 -29.33 -31.20
CA ARG A 177 -15.41 -28.49 -30.49
C ARG A 177 -15.48 -28.83 -29.01
N ALA A 178 -15.45 -30.12 -28.66
CA ALA A 178 -15.41 -30.57 -27.27
C ALA A 178 -14.11 -30.12 -26.57
N LEU A 179 -12.96 -30.22 -27.24
CA LEU A 179 -11.67 -29.76 -26.72
C LEU A 179 -11.63 -28.24 -26.52
N LEU A 180 -12.19 -27.45 -27.44
CA LEU A 180 -12.27 -25.99 -27.32
C LEU A 180 -13.17 -25.57 -26.16
N VAL A 181 -14.37 -26.17 -26.06
CA VAL A 181 -15.32 -25.87 -24.97
C VAL A 181 -14.73 -26.29 -23.62
N GLY A 182 -14.11 -27.47 -23.54
CA GLY A 182 -13.44 -27.96 -22.34
C GLY A 182 -12.29 -27.05 -21.90
N SER A 183 -11.43 -26.65 -22.84
CA SER A 183 -10.31 -25.74 -22.57
C SER A 183 -10.80 -24.37 -22.09
N GLY A 184 -11.84 -23.82 -22.72
CA GLY A 184 -12.47 -22.58 -22.29
C GLY A 184 -13.03 -22.67 -20.86
N ALA A 185 -13.70 -23.78 -20.53
CA ALA A 185 -14.22 -24.02 -19.18
C ALA A 185 -13.12 -24.09 -18.12
N VAL A 186 -11.99 -24.76 -18.42
CA VAL A 186 -10.82 -24.85 -17.52
C VAL A 186 -10.21 -23.46 -17.28
N ILE A 187 -10.04 -22.66 -18.33
CA ILE A 187 -9.48 -21.31 -18.24
C ILE A 187 -10.40 -20.40 -17.40
N LEU A 188 -11.71 -20.41 -17.68
CA LEU A 188 -12.68 -19.60 -16.95
C LEU A 188 -12.78 -20.04 -15.48
N GLY A 189 -12.82 -21.35 -15.21
CA GLY A 189 -12.84 -21.91 -13.87
C GLY A 189 -11.58 -21.57 -13.09
N GLY A 190 -10.40 -21.69 -13.71
CA GLY A 190 -9.11 -21.33 -13.09
C GLY A 190 -9.00 -19.83 -12.78
N CYS A 191 -9.50 -18.97 -13.67
CA CYS A 191 -9.56 -17.53 -13.43
C CYS A 191 -10.49 -17.19 -12.27
N ALA A 192 -11.72 -17.74 -12.27
CA ALA A 192 -12.67 -17.53 -11.17
C ALA A 192 -12.10 -17.99 -9.83
N LEU A 193 -11.50 -19.18 -9.77
CA LEU A 193 -10.87 -19.72 -8.57
C LEU A 193 -9.71 -18.85 -8.09
N GLY A 194 -8.85 -18.38 -9.00
CA GLY A 194 -7.73 -17.50 -8.67
C GLY A 194 -8.17 -16.14 -8.12
N VAL A 195 -9.23 -15.55 -8.67
CA VAL A 195 -9.83 -14.32 -8.16
C VAL A 195 -10.43 -14.52 -6.77
N LEU A 196 -11.12 -15.64 -6.53
CA LEU A 196 -11.70 -15.97 -5.23
C LEU A 196 -10.64 -16.14 -4.14
N ILE A 197 -9.67 -17.05 -4.36
CA ILE A 197 -8.59 -17.33 -3.41
C ILE A 197 -7.76 -16.08 -3.15
N GLY A 198 -7.35 -15.40 -4.21
CA GLY A 198 -6.53 -14.21 -4.09
C GLY A 198 -7.29 -13.02 -3.48
N GLY A 199 -8.60 -12.94 -3.69
CA GLY A 199 -9.49 -11.97 -3.05
C GLY A 199 -9.58 -12.19 -1.54
N GLN A 200 -9.80 -13.43 -1.10
CA GLN A 200 -9.89 -13.80 0.31
C GLN A 200 -8.58 -13.51 1.05
N LEU A 201 -7.43 -13.91 0.48
CA LEU A 201 -6.11 -13.65 1.07
C LEU A 201 -5.80 -12.15 1.14
N SER A 202 -6.06 -11.41 0.06
CA SER A 202 -5.85 -9.95 0.02
C SER A 202 -6.71 -9.24 1.07
N HIS A 203 -7.93 -9.70 1.30
CA HIS A 203 -8.84 -9.11 2.28
C HIS A 203 -8.32 -9.29 3.71
N ARG A 204 -7.86 -10.49 4.07
CA ARG A 204 -7.26 -10.77 5.39
C ARG A 204 -6.01 -9.93 5.63
N LEU A 205 -5.12 -9.85 4.64
CA LEU A 205 -3.91 -9.03 4.74
C LEU A 205 -4.21 -7.54 4.92
N ARG A 206 -5.21 -7.00 4.20
CA ARG A 206 -5.65 -5.61 4.39
C ARG A 206 -6.19 -5.35 5.80
N LYS A 207 -6.98 -6.29 6.35
CA LYS A 207 -7.46 -6.18 7.74
C LYS A 207 -6.31 -6.22 8.74
N ALA A 208 -5.35 -7.12 8.54
CA ALA A 208 -4.16 -7.19 9.39
C ALA A 208 -3.34 -5.90 9.34
N ALA A 209 -3.12 -5.35 8.14
CA ALA A 209 -2.44 -4.07 7.96
C ALA A 209 -3.21 -2.89 8.60
N ALA A 210 -4.53 -2.86 8.46
CA ALA A 210 -5.37 -1.83 9.08
C ALA A 210 -5.30 -1.89 10.62
N ALA A 211 -5.30 -3.09 11.20
CA ALA A 211 -5.17 -3.26 12.64
C ALA A 211 -3.76 -2.89 13.14
N ALA A 212 -2.70 -3.25 12.39
CA ALA A 212 -1.33 -2.83 12.69
C ALA A 212 -1.16 -1.30 12.65
N ASN A 213 -1.79 -0.61 11.69
CA ASN A 213 -1.79 0.85 11.64
C ASN A 213 -2.49 1.46 12.86
N GLN A 214 -3.59 0.87 13.34
CA GLN A 214 -4.26 1.34 14.55
C GLN A 214 -3.37 1.19 15.80
N VAL A 215 -2.59 0.11 15.89
CA VAL A 215 -1.58 -0.06 16.95
C VAL A 215 -0.49 1.00 16.83
N ALA A 216 -0.02 1.31 15.62
CA ALA A 216 0.96 2.38 15.38
C ALA A 216 0.42 3.78 15.73
N GLU A 217 -0.88 4.01 15.60
CA GLU A 217 -1.58 5.22 16.02
C GLU A 217 -1.85 5.28 17.55
N GLY A 218 -1.37 4.29 18.32
CA GLY A 218 -1.45 4.26 19.78
C GLY A 218 -2.67 3.51 20.34
N ARG A 219 -3.51 2.90 19.50
CA ARG A 219 -4.64 2.06 19.94
C ARG A 219 -4.16 0.62 20.15
N THR A 220 -3.67 0.35 21.35
CA THR A 220 -3.05 -0.94 21.73
C THR A 220 -4.07 -2.02 22.16
N ASP A 221 -5.36 -1.70 22.17
CA ASP A 221 -6.46 -2.60 22.52
C ASP A 221 -6.96 -3.45 21.33
N VAL A 222 -6.56 -3.11 20.11
CA VAL A 222 -6.99 -3.79 18.89
C VAL A 222 -6.25 -5.12 18.72
N ARG A 223 -7.02 -6.23 18.71
CA ARG A 223 -6.48 -7.58 18.45
C ARG A 223 -6.57 -7.94 16.97
N VAL A 224 -5.43 -8.03 16.30
CA VAL A 224 -5.32 -8.32 14.86
C VAL A 224 -5.93 -9.67 14.52
N ARG A 225 -5.72 -10.68 15.37
CA ARG A 225 -6.23 -12.04 15.17
C ARG A 225 -7.76 -12.12 15.12
N SER A 226 -8.44 -11.28 15.91
CA SER A 226 -9.91 -11.22 15.93
C SER A 226 -10.47 -10.63 14.64
N ALA A 227 -9.78 -9.66 14.04
CA ALA A 227 -10.23 -8.97 12.82
C ALA A 227 -10.16 -9.86 11.57
N ILE A 228 -9.20 -10.79 11.51
CA ILE A 228 -9.00 -11.70 10.36
C ILE A 228 -9.93 -12.93 10.37
N GLY A 229 -10.80 -13.08 11.39
CA GLY A 229 -11.80 -14.15 11.48
C GLY A 229 -11.25 -15.46 12.07
N GLY A 230 -10.38 -15.32 13.08
CA GLY A 230 -9.55 -16.39 13.66
C GLY A 230 -10.21 -17.76 13.79
N VAL A 231 -9.83 -18.69 12.90
CA VAL A 231 -10.03 -20.15 13.02
C VAL A 231 -9.02 -20.92 12.15
N VAL A 232 -8.44 -20.32 11.10
CA VAL A 232 -7.52 -21.02 10.20
C VAL A 232 -6.07 -20.78 10.62
N ARG A 233 -5.32 -21.85 10.96
CA ARG A 233 -3.87 -21.82 11.13
C ARG A 233 -3.21 -21.72 9.75
N ASP A 234 -3.12 -20.51 9.23
CA ASP A 234 -2.36 -20.18 8.02
C ASP A 234 -1.27 -19.14 8.34
N GLU A 235 -0.44 -18.80 7.37
CA GLU A 235 0.62 -17.81 7.50
C GLU A 235 0.09 -16.42 7.90
N THR A 236 -1.21 -16.14 7.66
CA THR A 236 -1.84 -14.89 8.09
C THR A 236 -2.19 -14.87 9.58
N ASP A 237 -2.50 -16.02 10.18
CA ASP A 237 -2.67 -16.17 11.63
C ASP A 237 -1.34 -16.02 12.37
N ASP A 238 -0.24 -16.53 11.80
CA ASP A 238 1.11 -16.37 12.35
C ASP A 238 1.54 -14.91 12.37
N LEU A 239 1.30 -14.18 11.28
CA LEU A 239 1.52 -12.74 11.23
C LEU A 239 0.67 -11.99 12.25
N ALA A 240 -0.62 -12.33 12.38
CA ALA A 240 -1.50 -11.69 13.35
C ALA A 240 -1.02 -11.93 14.79
N ARG A 241 -0.59 -13.15 15.12
CA ARG A 241 0.00 -13.46 16.44
C ARG A 241 1.26 -12.67 16.72
N ALA A 242 2.15 -12.52 15.73
CA ALA A 242 3.37 -11.74 15.88
C ALA A 242 3.08 -10.25 16.14
N VAL A 243 2.10 -9.67 15.43
CA VAL A 243 1.69 -8.28 15.64
C VAL A 243 1.02 -8.10 17.01
N ASP A 244 0.12 -9.02 17.41
CA ASP A 244 -0.52 -8.98 18.73
C ASP A 244 0.53 -9.08 19.86
N ALA A 245 1.53 -9.95 19.72
CA ALA A 245 2.63 -10.07 20.69
C ALA A 245 3.49 -8.80 20.77
N MET A 246 3.75 -8.16 19.62
CA MET A 246 4.48 -6.89 19.58
C MET A 246 3.69 -5.77 20.28
N ALA A 247 2.37 -5.70 20.05
CA ALA A 247 1.49 -4.74 20.72
C ALA A 247 1.48 -4.95 22.25
N ASP A 248 1.40 -6.21 22.71
CA ASP A 248 1.47 -6.55 24.13
C ASP A 248 2.82 -6.18 24.76
N ALA A 249 3.94 -6.47 24.07
CA ALA A 249 5.27 -6.10 24.54
C ALA A 249 5.45 -4.58 24.64
N LEU A 250 4.94 -3.82 23.66
CA LEU A 250 4.98 -2.36 23.68
C LEU A 250 4.16 -1.81 24.86
N LYS A 251 2.94 -2.34 25.07
CA LYS A 251 2.10 -1.95 26.21
C LYS A 251 2.79 -2.21 27.54
N GLN A 252 3.41 -3.38 27.71
CA GLN A 252 4.18 -3.72 28.92
C GLN A 252 5.36 -2.78 29.15
N ARG A 253 6.10 -2.41 28.09
CA ARG A 253 7.21 -1.43 28.19
C ARG A 253 6.72 -0.06 28.65
N LEU A 254 5.64 0.43 28.05
CA LEU A 254 5.03 1.71 28.46
C LEU A 254 4.56 1.66 29.92
N GLU A 255 3.95 0.55 30.36
CA GLU A 255 3.54 0.36 31.76
C GLU A 255 4.71 0.25 32.74
N ALA A 256 5.84 -0.31 32.33
CA ALA A 256 7.05 -0.34 33.13
C ALA A 256 7.68 1.05 33.27
N GLU A 257 7.77 1.82 32.18
CA GLU A 257 8.26 3.20 32.19
C GLU A 257 7.40 4.10 33.08
N ARG A 258 6.07 3.89 33.08
CA ARG A 258 5.13 4.55 34.00
C ARG A 258 5.46 4.28 35.47
N ARG A 259 5.65 3.01 35.83
CA ARG A 259 5.97 2.61 37.21
C ARG A 259 7.28 3.24 37.67
N VAL A 260 8.33 3.16 36.84
CA VAL A 260 9.62 3.79 37.14
C VAL A 260 9.48 5.30 37.35
N THR A 261 8.73 5.99 36.50
CA THR A 261 8.54 7.44 36.65
C THR A 261 7.77 7.80 37.91
N ALA A 262 6.76 7.01 38.28
CA ALA A 262 5.99 7.20 39.50
C ALA A 262 6.83 6.94 40.76
N ASP A 263 7.63 5.88 40.75
CA ASP A 263 8.52 5.50 41.85
C ASP A 263 9.60 6.56 42.07
N ILE A 264 10.26 7.02 40.99
CA ILE A 264 11.24 8.11 41.05
C ILE A 264 10.64 9.35 41.71
N ALA A 265 9.40 9.69 41.36
CA ALA A 265 8.78 10.87 41.91
C ALA A 265 8.38 10.73 43.39
N HIS A 266 8.00 9.52 43.82
CA HIS A 266 7.76 9.24 45.23
C HIS A 266 9.07 9.36 46.03
N GLU A 267 10.15 8.76 45.51
CA GLU A 267 11.49 8.80 46.09
C GLU A 267 12.07 10.22 46.11
N LEU A 268 11.73 11.10 45.15
CA LEU A 268 12.17 12.51 45.12
C LEU A 268 11.35 13.41 46.05
N ARG A 269 10.07 13.11 46.31
CA ARG A 269 9.22 13.93 47.19
C ARG A 269 9.75 13.96 48.63
N THR A 270 10.21 12.82 49.13
CA THR A 270 10.74 12.67 50.50
C THR A 270 11.95 13.57 50.79
N PRO A 271 13.05 13.54 50.01
CA PRO A 271 14.21 14.40 50.25
C PRO A 271 13.89 15.88 50.01
N VAL A 272 13.01 16.21 49.06
CA VAL A 272 12.58 17.61 48.84
C VAL A 272 11.79 18.14 50.04
N THR A 273 10.91 17.32 50.62
CA THR A 273 10.17 17.68 51.84
C THR A 273 11.14 17.90 53.00
N GLY A 274 12.12 17.01 53.18
CA GLY A 274 13.17 17.16 54.19
C GLY A 274 14.01 18.43 54.00
N LEU A 275 14.38 18.78 52.77
CA LEU A 275 15.09 20.03 52.46
C LEU A 275 14.24 21.27 52.81
N LEU A 276 12.94 21.23 52.56
CA LEU A 276 12.03 22.32 52.91
C LEU A 276 11.92 22.48 54.42
N THR A 277 11.73 21.39 55.17
CA THR A 277 11.71 21.40 56.64
C THR A 277 13.03 21.91 57.22
N ALA A 278 14.17 21.47 56.66
CA ALA A 278 15.48 21.97 57.08
C ALA A 278 15.65 23.46 56.78
N ALA A 279 15.12 23.95 55.66
CA ALA A 279 15.16 25.37 55.30
C ALA A 279 14.29 26.23 56.24
N GLU A 280 13.20 25.69 56.78
CA GLU A 280 12.36 26.38 57.78
C GLU A 280 13.05 26.55 59.14
N LEU A 281 14.03 25.70 59.45
CA LEU A 281 14.81 25.76 60.69
C LEU A 281 16.02 26.70 60.61
N LEU A 282 16.34 27.24 59.42
CA LEU A 282 17.45 28.16 59.25
C LEU A 282 17.11 29.55 59.81
N PRO A 283 18.10 30.27 60.38
CA PRO A 283 17.88 31.63 60.86
C PRO A 283 17.45 32.56 59.70
N PRO A 284 16.57 33.54 59.95
CA PRO A 284 16.11 34.45 58.90
C PRO A 284 17.28 35.23 58.31
N GLY A 285 17.37 35.22 56.98
CA GLY A 285 18.44 35.88 56.25
C GLY A 285 18.41 35.57 54.75
N ARG A 286 19.12 36.38 53.96
CA ARG A 286 19.15 36.23 52.50
C ARG A 286 19.55 34.82 52.01
N PRO A 287 20.52 34.11 52.64
CA PRO A 287 20.84 32.73 52.27
C PRO A 287 19.67 31.75 52.51
N THR A 288 18.92 31.94 53.59
CA THR A 288 17.76 31.11 53.96
C THR A 288 16.62 31.28 52.97
N GLU A 289 16.33 32.52 52.56
CA GLU A 289 15.36 32.79 51.49
C GLU A 289 15.75 32.10 50.19
N LEU A 290 17.03 32.17 49.79
CA LEU A 290 17.52 31.51 48.58
C LEU A 290 17.39 29.99 48.64
N VAL A 291 17.69 29.37 49.79
CA VAL A 291 17.52 27.92 49.98
C VAL A 291 16.05 27.53 49.94
N ARG A 292 15.18 28.30 50.61
CA ARG A 292 13.73 28.07 50.62
C ARG A 292 13.13 28.19 49.22
N ASP A 293 13.49 29.24 48.48
CA ASP A 293 13.07 29.45 47.10
C ASP A 293 13.54 28.30 46.20
N ARG A 294 14.76 27.80 46.39
CA ARG A 294 15.29 26.69 45.61
C ARG A 294 14.61 25.37 45.94
N ALA A 295 14.34 25.09 47.21
CA ALA A 295 13.60 23.90 47.65
C ALA A 295 12.15 23.91 47.14
N GLN A 296 11.50 25.08 47.21
CA GLN A 296 10.17 25.30 46.67
C GLN A 296 10.13 25.08 45.15
N ALA A 297 11.11 25.63 44.41
CA ALA A 297 11.23 25.41 42.97
C ALA A 297 11.45 23.93 42.63
N MET A 298 12.20 23.19 43.45
CA MET A 298 12.42 21.75 43.27
C MET A 298 11.13 20.96 43.52
N ARG A 299 10.33 21.33 44.52
CA ARG A 299 9.02 20.72 44.77
C ARG A 299 8.09 20.91 43.57
N THR A 300 7.97 22.13 43.09
CA THR A 300 7.14 22.45 41.91
C THR A 300 7.62 21.68 40.69
N LEU A 301 8.94 21.57 40.48
CA LEU A 301 9.49 20.77 39.36
C LEU A 301 9.08 19.29 39.46
N VAL A 302 9.19 18.68 40.64
CA VAL A 302 8.79 17.27 40.84
C VAL A 302 7.30 17.09 40.61
N GLU A 303 6.47 18.01 41.10
CA GLU A 303 5.02 18.01 40.88
C GLU A 303 4.66 18.17 39.40
N ASP A 304 5.33 19.07 38.68
CA ASP A 304 5.12 19.31 37.26
C ASP A 304 5.54 18.08 36.41
N VAL A 305 6.67 17.44 36.74
CA VAL A 305 7.10 16.19 36.07
C VAL A 305 6.09 15.07 36.29
N LEU A 306 5.60 14.94 37.52
CA LEU A 306 4.55 13.98 37.88
C LEU A 306 3.27 14.22 37.09
N GLU A 307 2.85 15.47 36.98
CA GLU A 307 1.65 15.85 36.25
C GLU A 307 1.79 15.53 34.76
N VAL A 308 2.92 15.87 34.13
CA VAL A 308 3.17 15.50 32.72
C VAL A 308 3.15 13.98 32.53
N SER A 309 3.71 13.22 33.47
CA SER A 309 3.67 11.75 33.43
C SER A 309 2.23 11.19 33.50
N ARG A 310 1.39 11.79 34.33
CA ARG A 310 -0.03 11.42 34.44
C ARG A 310 -0.82 11.77 33.18
N LEU A 311 -0.60 12.96 32.63
CA LEU A 311 -1.30 13.45 31.43
C LEU A 311 -0.97 12.68 30.15
N ASP A 312 0.23 12.11 30.03
CA ASP A 312 0.58 11.24 28.90
C ASP A 312 -0.11 9.86 28.96
N THR A 313 -0.75 9.54 30.08
CA THR A 313 -1.53 8.31 30.22
C THR A 313 -3.01 8.64 29.98
N ALA A 314 -3.63 8.01 28.98
CA ALA A 314 -5.05 8.18 28.61
C ALA A 314 -6.08 7.72 29.68
N ALA A 315 -5.66 7.60 30.95
CA ALA A 315 -6.46 7.13 32.06
C ALA A 315 -7.12 8.27 32.87
N GLU A 316 -6.65 9.51 32.74
CA GLU A 316 -7.29 10.63 33.41
C GLU A 316 -8.57 11.06 32.69
N ARG A 317 -9.69 11.01 33.42
CA ARG A 317 -10.99 11.53 32.96
C ARG A 317 -11.21 12.93 33.54
N ALA A 318 -11.85 13.79 32.76
CA ALA A 318 -12.29 15.11 33.20
C ALA A 318 -13.57 14.98 34.03
N GLU A 319 -13.64 15.66 35.18
CA GLU A 319 -14.85 15.77 35.98
C GLU A 319 -15.63 17.00 35.50
N LEU A 320 -16.55 16.80 34.57
CA LEU A 320 -17.27 17.88 33.91
C LEU A 320 -18.30 18.55 34.83
N GLN A 321 -18.29 19.87 34.84
CA GLN A 321 -19.24 20.74 35.53
C GLN A 321 -19.65 21.87 34.57
N ASP A 322 -20.92 22.25 34.58
CA ASP A 322 -21.40 23.40 33.82
C ASP A 322 -20.99 24.69 34.54
N ILE A 323 -20.22 25.53 33.84
CA ILE A 323 -19.74 26.82 34.36
C ILE A 323 -19.98 27.93 33.35
N ALA A 324 -20.32 29.13 33.84
CA ALA A 324 -20.27 30.36 33.06
C ALA A 324 -18.80 30.73 32.80
N LEU A 325 -18.34 30.60 31.56
CA LEU A 325 -16.92 30.65 31.24
C LEU A 325 -16.31 32.03 31.52
N GLY A 326 -17.00 33.10 31.14
CA GLY A 326 -16.57 34.48 31.33
C GLY A 326 -16.40 34.82 32.81
N GLU A 327 -17.37 34.44 33.65
CA GLU A 327 -17.30 34.64 35.10
C GLU A 327 -16.14 33.83 35.72
N PHE A 328 -16.03 32.55 35.36
CA PHE A 328 -14.97 31.68 35.86
C PHE A 328 -13.58 32.23 35.51
N VAL A 329 -13.34 32.56 34.24
CA VAL A 329 -12.06 33.11 33.78
C VAL A 329 -11.76 34.43 34.48
N THR A 330 -12.72 35.35 34.57
CA THR A 330 -12.53 36.65 35.22
C THR A 330 -12.12 36.49 36.69
N ARG A 331 -12.80 35.59 37.41
CA ARG A 331 -12.50 35.31 38.83
C ARG A 331 -11.11 34.72 38.99
N ARG A 332 -10.75 33.72 38.18
CA ARG A 332 -9.47 33.00 38.30
C ARG A 332 -8.29 33.83 37.84
N VAL A 333 -8.41 34.57 36.75
CA VAL A 333 -7.34 35.45 36.27
C VAL A 333 -7.02 36.53 37.29
N ARG A 334 -8.03 37.14 37.95
CA ARG A 334 -7.80 38.12 39.04
C ARG A 334 -7.00 37.54 40.20
N THR A 335 -7.19 36.27 40.54
CA THR A 335 -6.43 35.59 41.60
C THR A 335 -5.01 35.23 41.14
N LEU A 336 -4.85 34.77 39.90
CA LEU A 336 -3.58 34.27 39.37
C LEU A 336 -2.65 35.38 38.88
N GLY A 337 -3.19 36.50 38.44
CA GLY A 337 -2.48 37.63 37.85
C GLY A 337 -3.32 38.91 37.96
N PRO A 338 -3.27 39.64 39.08
CA PRO A 338 -4.11 40.82 39.30
C PRO A 338 -3.85 41.96 38.30
N GLU A 339 -2.69 41.98 37.65
CA GLU A 339 -2.31 42.96 36.61
C GLU A 339 -2.75 42.56 35.19
N VAL A 340 -3.40 41.40 35.04
CA VAL A 340 -3.86 40.88 33.75
C VAL A 340 -5.22 41.48 33.38
N GLU A 341 -5.32 42.05 32.19
CA GLU A 341 -6.57 42.59 31.67
C GLU A 341 -7.48 41.46 31.18
N VAL A 342 -8.71 41.39 31.68
CA VAL A 342 -9.72 40.42 31.22
C VAL A 342 -10.81 41.12 30.44
N ARG A 343 -11.11 40.63 29.24
CA ARG A 343 -12.20 41.10 28.39
C ARG A 343 -13.12 39.94 28.03
N VAL A 344 -14.38 40.02 28.43
CA VAL A 344 -15.42 39.06 28.02
C VAL A 344 -16.23 39.72 26.89
N LEU A 345 -16.08 39.20 25.67
CA LEU A 345 -16.81 39.69 24.49
C LEU A 345 -18.17 39.02 24.36
N TYR A 346 -18.22 37.71 24.61
CA TYR A 346 -19.43 36.91 24.61
C TYR A 346 -19.26 35.82 25.66
N ASP A 347 -20.21 35.72 26.59
CA ASP A 347 -20.18 34.68 27.63
C ASP A 347 -20.93 33.42 27.17
N ALA A 348 -20.51 32.26 27.66
CA ALA A 348 -21.13 30.98 27.34
C ALA A 348 -21.00 30.01 28.51
N ASP A 349 -22.06 29.22 28.72
CA ASP A 349 -22.02 28.07 29.62
C ASP A 349 -21.31 26.91 28.93
N VAL A 350 -20.34 26.33 29.62
CA VAL A 350 -19.53 25.21 29.10
C VAL A 350 -19.43 24.09 30.12
N ALA A 351 -19.65 22.86 29.67
CA ALA A 351 -19.36 21.65 30.43
C ALA A 351 -17.86 21.35 30.39
N THR A 352 -17.12 21.64 31.46
CA THR A 352 -15.67 21.45 31.55
C THR A 352 -15.24 21.06 32.96
N ASP A 353 -14.02 20.56 33.14
CA ASP A 353 -13.42 20.38 34.46
C ASP A 353 -12.79 21.71 34.92
N PRO A 354 -13.33 22.40 35.95
CA PRO A 354 -12.85 23.70 36.36
C PRO A 354 -11.40 23.68 36.86
N ARG A 355 -10.99 22.58 37.52
CA ARG A 355 -9.65 22.45 38.09
C ARG A 355 -8.60 22.38 36.99
N ARG A 356 -8.90 21.61 35.93
CA ARG A 356 -8.01 21.49 34.76
C ARG A 356 -7.95 22.77 33.95
N LEU A 357 -9.10 23.44 33.77
CA LEU A 357 -9.14 24.72 33.07
C LEU A 357 -8.32 25.78 33.83
N GLU A 358 -8.45 25.86 35.16
CA GLU A 358 -7.63 26.72 36.00
C GLU A 358 -6.14 26.43 35.84
N ARG A 359 -5.75 25.15 35.76
CA ARG A 359 -4.36 24.73 35.54
C ARG A 359 -3.84 25.13 34.15
N VAL A 360 -4.66 25.03 33.09
CA VAL A 360 -4.30 25.54 31.76
C VAL A 360 -4.07 27.05 31.81
N LEU A 361 -5.02 27.80 32.38
CA LEU A 361 -4.93 29.26 32.50
C LEU A 361 -3.70 29.68 33.31
N GLY A 362 -3.46 29.07 34.47
CA GLY A 362 -2.31 29.36 35.31
C GLY A 362 -0.98 29.17 34.58
N ASN A 363 -0.84 28.08 33.81
CA ASN A 363 0.36 27.83 33.02
C ASN A 363 0.55 28.83 31.87
N LEU A 364 -0.54 29.20 31.18
CA LEU A 364 -0.49 30.19 30.10
C LEU A 364 -0.14 31.59 30.63
N LEU A 365 -0.76 32.00 31.74
CA LEU A 365 -0.49 33.29 32.39
C LEU A 365 0.92 33.36 32.97
N ALA A 366 1.39 32.30 33.64
CA ALA A 366 2.76 32.23 34.14
C ALA A 366 3.77 32.33 33.00
N ASN A 367 3.49 31.70 31.85
CA ASN A 367 4.33 31.83 30.66
C ASN A 367 4.32 33.26 30.11
N ALA A 368 3.15 33.88 29.97
CA ALA A 368 3.01 35.26 29.51
C ALA A 368 3.71 36.27 30.44
N ALA A 369 3.63 36.07 31.76
CA ALA A 369 4.32 36.91 32.75
C ALA A 369 5.84 36.74 32.72
N LYS A 370 6.32 35.51 32.49
CA LYS A 370 7.76 35.20 32.51
C LYS A 370 8.47 35.58 31.21
N HIS A 371 7.84 35.30 30.06
CA HIS A 371 8.47 35.42 28.74
C HIS A 371 7.88 36.53 27.87
N GLY A 372 6.66 36.98 28.21
CA GLY A 372 5.97 38.04 27.51
C GLY A 372 6.40 39.44 27.98
N ARG A 373 5.64 40.44 27.55
CA ARG A 373 5.66 41.80 28.11
C ARG A 373 4.21 42.25 28.37
N PRO A 374 3.97 43.04 29.42
CA PRO A 374 2.64 43.59 29.69
C PRO A 374 2.22 44.60 28.60
N PRO A 375 0.90 44.86 28.44
CA PRO A 375 -0.20 44.24 29.19
C PRO A 375 -0.46 42.80 28.74
N VAL A 376 -0.66 41.88 29.69
CA VAL A 376 -1.16 40.54 29.37
C VAL A 376 -2.68 40.61 29.30
N GLN A 377 -3.25 40.12 28.21
CA GLN A 377 -4.69 40.22 27.93
C GLN A 377 -5.31 38.83 27.81
N VAL A 378 -6.39 38.60 28.56
CA VAL A 378 -7.23 37.42 28.44
C VAL A 378 -8.56 37.81 27.83
N THR A 379 -8.86 37.28 26.65
CA THR A 379 -10.15 37.51 25.98
C THR A 379 -10.97 36.23 25.98
N VAL A 380 -12.23 36.32 26.42
CA VAL A 380 -13.22 35.24 26.34
C VAL A 380 -14.25 35.60 25.27
N GLU A 381 -14.45 34.71 24.31
CA GLU A 381 -15.42 34.86 23.22
C GLU A 381 -16.13 33.52 23.00
N GLY A 382 -17.31 33.38 23.60
CA GLY A 382 -18.04 32.12 23.65
C GLY A 382 -17.20 31.04 24.34
N ARG A 383 -16.83 30.00 23.59
CA ARG A 383 -16.05 28.85 24.10
C ARG A 383 -14.55 29.00 23.86
N VAL A 384 -14.11 30.18 23.43
CA VAL A 384 -12.72 30.46 23.06
C VAL A 384 -12.08 31.39 24.07
N ILE A 385 -10.93 30.97 24.61
CA ILE A 385 -10.09 31.79 25.49
C ILE A 385 -8.79 32.11 24.75
N ARG A 386 -8.43 33.40 24.70
CA ARG A 386 -7.18 33.88 24.13
C ARG A 386 -6.35 34.52 25.22
N VAL A 387 -5.11 34.08 25.39
CA VAL A 387 -4.11 34.71 26.26
C VAL A 387 -3.05 35.33 25.38
N ARG A 388 -2.97 36.67 25.37
CA ARG A 388 -2.04 37.45 24.55
C ARG A 388 -1.04 38.18 25.45
N ASP A 389 0.22 38.18 25.02
CA ASP A 389 1.28 39.03 25.55
C ASP A 389 1.92 39.86 24.42
N HIS A 390 2.80 40.80 24.80
CA HIS A 390 3.55 41.66 23.87
C HIS A 390 5.07 41.37 23.90
N GLY A 391 5.44 40.13 24.18
CA GLY A 391 6.83 39.69 24.19
C GLY A 391 7.41 39.34 22.81
N PRO A 392 8.58 38.68 22.76
CA PRO A 392 9.25 38.28 21.53
C PRO A 392 8.59 37.07 20.82
N GLY A 393 7.37 36.71 21.20
CA GLY A 393 6.64 35.56 20.65
C GLY A 393 7.21 34.19 21.06
N PHE A 394 6.58 33.14 20.56
CA PHE A 394 7.03 31.76 20.70
C PHE A 394 8.18 31.43 19.72
N PRO A 395 9.14 30.58 20.11
CA PRO A 395 10.16 30.05 19.20
C PRO A 395 9.53 29.26 18.04
N GLU A 396 10.15 29.30 16.84
CA GLU A 396 9.63 28.61 15.64
C GLU A 396 9.49 27.09 15.85
N ALA A 397 10.43 26.47 16.57
CA ALA A 397 10.36 25.05 16.90
C ALA A 397 9.11 24.69 17.73
N LEU A 398 8.66 25.58 18.63
CA LEU A 398 7.44 25.37 19.40
C LEU A 398 6.19 25.50 18.52
N LEU A 399 6.21 26.39 17.54
CA LEU A 399 5.11 26.57 16.59
C LEU A 399 4.98 25.41 15.61
N ALA A 400 6.12 24.82 15.20
CA ALA A 400 6.16 23.69 14.28
C ALA A 400 5.81 22.35 14.95
N ASP A 401 6.48 22.04 16.07
CA ASP A 401 6.40 20.71 16.70
C ASP A 401 5.49 20.67 17.94
N GLY A 402 5.04 21.84 18.41
CA GLY A 402 4.30 21.98 19.66
C GLY A 402 5.17 21.93 20.92
N PRO A 403 4.57 22.12 22.11
CA PRO A 403 5.28 22.04 23.38
C PRO A 403 5.83 20.63 23.63
N SER A 404 7.09 20.55 24.05
CA SER A 404 7.72 19.28 24.41
C SER A 404 8.55 19.40 25.69
N ARG A 405 8.68 18.27 26.40
CA ARG A 405 9.36 18.14 27.69
C ARG A 405 10.78 18.72 27.60
N PHE A 406 11.14 19.62 28.51
CA PHE A 406 12.48 20.23 28.66
C PHE A 406 13.03 21.04 27.46
N ARG A 407 12.46 20.90 26.25
CA ARG A 407 12.86 21.64 25.04
C ARG A 407 12.37 23.08 25.03
N THR A 408 11.22 23.33 25.66
CA THR A 408 10.62 24.67 25.74
C THR A 408 11.37 25.61 26.70
N GLY A 409 12.31 25.10 27.50
CA GLY A 409 13.08 25.89 28.48
C GLY A 409 14.59 26.04 28.18
N SER A 410 15.11 25.39 27.13
CA SER A 410 16.56 25.29 26.89
C SER A 410 17.24 26.58 26.41
N ALA A 411 16.48 27.60 26.01
CA ALA A 411 17.02 28.89 25.58
C ALA A 411 17.35 29.85 26.75
N ASP A 412 16.83 29.59 27.96
CA ASP A 412 17.09 30.44 29.13
C ASP A 412 18.37 29.99 29.85
N ARG A 413 19.52 30.55 29.46
CA ARG A 413 20.79 30.45 30.21
C ARG A 413 20.71 30.96 31.67
N ALA A 414 19.57 31.54 32.08
CA ALA A 414 19.31 32.11 33.40
C ALA A 414 18.45 31.24 34.36
N GLY A 415 18.16 29.97 34.02
CA GLY A 415 17.80 28.96 35.03
C GLY A 415 16.48 29.14 35.80
N ARG A 416 15.47 29.82 35.24
CA ARG A 416 14.19 30.09 35.95
C ARG A 416 12.93 29.42 35.39
N GLY A 417 13.02 28.51 34.43
CA GLY A 417 11.86 27.68 34.06
C GLY A 417 12.23 26.41 33.31
N HIS A 418 11.58 25.30 33.69
CA HIS A 418 11.95 23.95 33.23
C HIS A 418 11.27 23.53 31.91
N GLY A 419 10.55 24.45 31.25
CA GLY A 419 9.86 24.19 29.98
C GLY A 419 8.65 23.25 30.08
N LEU A 420 8.17 22.94 31.29
CA LEU A 420 7.07 22.01 31.52
C LEU A 420 5.68 22.67 31.45
N GLY A 421 5.56 23.96 31.78
CA GLY A 421 4.25 24.63 31.89
C GLY A 421 3.39 24.57 30.63
N LEU A 422 3.94 24.86 29.45
CA LEU A 422 3.21 24.74 28.18
C LEU A 422 2.91 23.28 27.81
N THR A 423 3.75 22.33 28.23
CA THR A 423 3.51 20.90 28.05
C THR A 423 2.34 20.44 28.92
N ILE A 424 2.26 20.90 30.17
CA ILE A 424 1.14 20.65 31.09
C ILE A 424 -0.15 21.26 30.52
N ALA A 425 -0.11 22.53 30.09
CA ALA A 425 -1.27 23.19 29.48
C ALA A 425 -1.81 22.42 28.27
N ALA A 426 -0.92 21.94 27.39
CA ALA A 426 -1.30 21.13 26.24
C ALA A 426 -1.87 19.75 26.63
N GLY A 427 -1.29 19.08 27.64
CA GLY A 427 -1.78 17.81 28.17
C GLY A 427 -3.17 17.96 28.81
N GLN A 428 -3.36 18.98 29.66
CA GLN A 428 -4.65 19.28 30.29
C GLN A 428 -5.72 19.63 29.26
N ALA A 429 -5.37 20.42 28.23
CA ALA A 429 -6.28 20.72 27.13
C ALA A 429 -6.72 19.45 26.40
N ARG A 430 -5.80 18.50 26.14
CA ARG A 430 -6.14 17.20 25.53
C ARG A 430 -7.13 16.40 26.39
N VAL A 431 -6.94 16.35 27.71
CA VAL A 431 -7.87 15.66 28.63
C VAL A 431 -9.26 16.31 28.65
N LEU A 432 -9.31 17.64 28.53
CA LEU A 432 -10.57 18.38 28.38
C LEU A 432 -11.23 18.20 27.01
N GLY A 433 -10.59 17.54 26.05
CA GLY A 433 -11.03 17.54 24.65
C GLY A 433 -10.91 18.92 23.99
N ALA A 434 -10.17 19.85 24.59
CA ALA A 434 -9.97 21.20 24.12
C ALA A 434 -8.79 21.28 23.15
N ARG A 435 -8.89 22.15 22.15
CA ARG A 435 -7.78 22.46 21.24
C ARG A 435 -6.98 23.61 21.83
N LEU A 436 -5.67 23.47 21.93
CA LEU A 436 -4.75 24.56 22.30
C LEU A 436 -3.80 24.82 21.13
N THR A 437 -3.70 26.08 20.69
CA THR A 437 -2.73 26.49 19.67
C THR A 437 -1.93 27.69 20.13
N PHE A 438 -0.74 27.83 19.55
CA PHE A 438 0.18 28.93 19.79
C PHE A 438 0.44 29.62 18.47
N ARG A 439 0.50 30.95 18.48
CA ARG A 439 0.86 31.75 17.31
C ARG A 439 1.57 33.02 17.75
N ASN A 440 2.36 33.57 16.84
CA ASN A 440 3.00 34.87 17.04
C ASN A 440 2.19 35.97 16.37
N VAL A 441 2.04 37.09 17.05
CA VAL A 441 1.42 38.29 16.50
C VAL A 441 2.48 39.07 15.73
N ARG A 442 2.18 39.43 14.49
CA ARG A 442 3.03 40.26 13.64
C ARG A 442 2.22 41.45 13.14
N THR A 443 2.91 42.57 12.89
CA THR A 443 2.32 43.76 12.28
C THR A 443 1.75 43.38 10.89
N PRO A 444 0.53 43.80 10.54
CA PRO A 444 0.02 43.65 9.19
C PRO A 444 0.98 44.28 8.17
N GLY A 445 1.39 43.50 7.17
CA GLY A 445 2.36 43.94 6.15
C GLY A 445 3.84 43.82 6.53
N ALA A 446 4.17 43.23 7.68
CA ALA A 446 5.56 42.98 8.06
C ALA A 446 6.26 42.00 7.10
N GLU A 447 7.53 42.26 6.78
CA GLU A 447 8.31 41.39 5.90
C GLU A 447 8.48 39.97 6.49
N PRO A 448 8.61 38.93 5.65
CA PRO A 448 8.91 37.57 6.09
C PRO A 448 10.23 37.53 6.89
N GLY A 449 10.12 37.42 8.21
CA GLY A 449 11.27 37.37 9.12
C GLY A 449 11.35 38.52 10.13
N ALA A 450 10.44 39.50 10.05
CA ALA A 450 10.32 40.53 11.08
C ALA A 450 10.04 39.90 12.46
N PRO A 451 10.65 40.44 13.54
CA PRO A 451 10.43 39.94 14.88
C PRO A 451 8.94 40.09 15.25
N PRO A 452 8.35 39.09 15.92
CA PRO A 452 6.97 39.19 16.35
C PRO A 452 6.80 40.23 17.46
N GLU A 453 5.62 40.83 17.53
CA GLU A 453 5.24 41.85 18.52
C GLU A 453 4.51 41.25 19.74
N GLY A 454 4.35 39.93 19.75
CA GLY A 454 3.67 39.23 20.84
C GLY A 454 3.45 37.75 20.56
N ALA A 455 3.04 37.05 21.60
CA ALA A 455 2.53 35.69 21.53
C ALA A 455 1.04 35.68 21.86
N VAL A 456 0.28 34.80 21.20
CA VAL A 456 -1.09 34.47 21.63
C VAL A 456 -1.30 32.97 21.65
N ALA A 457 -1.73 32.48 22.81
CA ALA A 457 -2.23 31.13 23.00
C ALA A 457 -3.74 31.15 22.92
N VAL A 458 -4.33 30.24 22.15
CA VAL A 458 -5.78 30.14 21.97
C VAL A 458 -6.25 28.75 22.34
N LEU A 459 -7.20 28.71 23.28
CA LEU A 459 -7.85 27.51 23.77
C LEU A 459 -9.31 27.50 23.27
N TRP A 460 -9.70 26.43 22.58
CA TRP A 460 -11.08 26.19 22.18
C TRP A 460 -11.64 25.03 22.99
N LEU A 461 -12.69 25.28 23.76
CA LEU A 461 -13.42 24.23 24.49
C LEU A 461 -14.42 23.52 23.56
N PRO A 462 -14.59 22.19 23.68
CA PRO A 462 -15.45 21.42 22.80
C PRO A 462 -16.94 21.71 23.03
N ASP A 463 -17.77 21.46 22.01
CA ASP A 463 -19.21 21.73 22.09
C ASP A 463 -19.99 20.79 23.01
N HIS A 464 -19.52 19.54 23.06
CA HIS A 464 -20.04 18.47 23.89
C HIS A 464 -18.87 17.76 24.60
N ALA A 465 -19.15 17.03 25.68
CA ALA A 465 -18.17 16.18 26.35
C ALA A 465 -17.38 15.35 25.33
N PRO A 466 -16.07 15.10 25.54
CA PRO A 466 -15.23 14.42 24.56
C PRO A 466 -15.85 13.08 24.16
N THR A 467 -16.39 13.01 22.94
CA THR A 467 -16.71 11.75 22.27
C THR A 467 -15.44 11.26 21.62
N SER A 468 -15.23 9.94 21.60
CA SER A 468 -14.01 9.25 21.16
C SER A 468 -13.59 9.49 19.69
N THR A 469 -14.22 10.42 18.99
CA THR A 469 -14.04 10.69 17.57
C THR A 469 -13.68 12.17 17.40
N GLY A 470 -12.39 12.49 17.37
CA GLY A 470 -11.84 13.85 17.28
C GLY A 470 -12.07 14.54 15.93
N SER A 471 -13.32 14.70 15.50
CA SER A 471 -13.68 15.50 14.33
C SER A 471 -14.21 16.87 14.78
N PHE A 472 -13.49 17.95 14.41
CA PHE A 472 -13.90 19.33 14.65
C PHE A 472 -14.17 20.05 13.32
N PRO A 473 -15.20 20.90 13.23
CA PRO A 473 -15.41 21.79 12.09
C PRO A 473 -14.32 22.88 12.03
N VAL A 474 -13.79 23.11 10.84
CA VAL A 474 -12.85 24.22 10.57
C VAL A 474 -13.66 25.50 10.38
N VAL A 475 -13.70 26.36 11.38
CA VAL A 475 -14.21 27.73 11.23
C VAL A 475 -13.05 28.64 10.85
N ARG A 476 -13.10 29.22 9.65
CA ARG A 476 -12.20 30.30 9.23
C ARG A 476 -12.65 31.58 9.93
N LEU A 477 -11.75 32.23 10.66
CA LEU A 477 -11.98 33.57 11.16
C LEU A 477 -11.98 34.56 9.97
N PRO A 478 -12.74 35.67 10.02
CA PRO A 478 -12.73 36.68 8.96
C PRO A 478 -11.32 37.30 8.85
N ASP A 479 -10.76 37.30 7.65
CA ASP A 479 -9.57 38.09 7.32
C ASP A 479 -9.97 39.57 7.31
N ASP A 480 -9.38 40.36 8.21
CA ASP A 480 -9.45 41.82 8.12
C ASP A 480 -8.61 42.30 6.92
N GLY A 481 -9.28 42.62 5.81
CA GLY A 481 -8.86 43.69 4.89
C GLY A 481 -7.94 43.34 3.71
N GLN A 482 -8.56 42.98 2.57
CA GLN A 482 -8.25 43.34 1.16
C GLN A 482 -6.79 43.42 0.66
N GLY A 483 -6.48 42.63 -0.38
CA GLY A 483 -5.44 42.99 -1.37
C GLY A 483 -4.94 41.87 -2.29
N ALA A 484 -5.53 41.78 -3.49
CA ALA A 484 -4.93 41.32 -4.75
C ALA A 484 -4.43 39.86 -4.93
N GLY A 485 -5.25 39.10 -5.67
CA GLY A 485 -4.88 38.31 -6.85
C GLY A 485 -3.60 37.47 -6.85
N GLY A 486 -3.73 36.14 -6.72
CA GLY A 486 -2.65 35.21 -7.04
C GLY A 486 -3.09 33.74 -7.04
N ARG A 487 -3.24 33.17 -8.24
CA ARG A 487 -3.63 31.77 -8.51
C ARG A 487 -2.80 30.75 -7.71
N ARG A 488 -3.45 29.84 -6.97
CA ARG A 488 -2.92 28.50 -6.67
C ARG A 488 -4.04 27.45 -6.72
N GLY A 489 -3.82 26.42 -7.55
CA GLY A 489 -4.79 25.37 -7.86
C GLY A 489 -5.01 24.36 -6.72
N PRO A 490 -6.06 23.53 -6.83
CA PRO A 490 -6.53 22.66 -5.76
C PRO A 490 -5.79 21.31 -5.76
N TRP A 491 -5.32 20.88 -4.59
CA TRP A 491 -4.94 19.49 -4.32
C TRP A 491 -5.88 18.94 -3.24
N TRP A 492 -6.22 17.66 -3.35
CA TRP A 492 -7.13 16.80 -2.57
C TRP A 492 -8.67 16.89 -2.82
N ARG A 493 -9.10 16.20 -3.89
CA ARG A 493 -10.27 15.27 -3.94
C ARG A 493 -9.91 13.97 -3.19
N ASP A 494 -10.74 13.12 -2.62
CA ASP A 494 -12.19 12.91 -2.49
C ASP A 494 -12.33 11.85 -1.36
N THR A 495 -13.31 11.97 -0.47
CA THR A 495 -13.81 10.83 0.31
C THR A 495 -15.33 10.72 0.05
N PRO A 496 -15.85 9.53 -0.32
CA PRO A 496 -17.27 9.39 -0.63
C PRO A 496 -18.07 9.26 0.67
N ASN A 497 -19.07 10.14 0.79
CA ASN A 497 -20.08 10.11 1.82
C ASN A 497 -21.09 8.99 1.50
N GLY A 498 -21.22 8.02 2.40
CA GLY A 498 -22.25 6.98 2.32
C GLY A 498 -23.57 7.52 2.86
N GLY A 499 -24.53 7.74 1.95
CA GLY A 499 -25.91 8.09 2.28
C GLY A 499 -26.71 6.87 2.73
N ALA A 500 -27.59 7.13 3.68
CA ALA A 500 -28.60 6.21 4.19
C ALA A 500 -29.52 5.66 3.08
N GLY A 501 -29.84 4.39 3.24
CA GLY A 501 -30.79 3.57 2.48
C GLY A 501 -30.80 2.18 3.09
#